data_AF-A0A519JJN5-F1
#
_entry.id   AF-A0A519JJN5-F1
#
_cell.length_a   1.000
_cell.length_b   1.000
_cell.length_c   1.000
_cell.angle_alpha   90.00
_cell.angle_beta   90.00
_cell.angle_gamma   90.00
#
_symmetry.space_group_name_H-M   'P 1'
#
loop_
_entity.id
_entity.type
_entity.pdbx_description
1 polymer ?
#
loop_
_entity_poly.entity_id
_entity_poly.type
_entity_poly.pdbx_seq_one_letter_code
_entity_poly.pdbx_strand_id
1 'polypeptide(L)'
;KGQGVMGAALATLSTQFIACMFGYGVLFRGKHGVALRLADFKPDFAHIKRAFLIGFPASIEQSMRALGIMLLTFLIASFGTITVAIYGAASNILQVVLILGIGFSMAISTVVGQNIGAGNINRASRVAVIGARMSFSTLSVLGLLVWLTAPVLVAFFVPEDPAIIAGGAHFL
;
A
#
# COMPACT_ATOMS: atom_id res chain seq x y z
N LYS A 1 14.02 -7.06 29.36
CA LYS A 1 14.16 -5.85 28.50
C LYS A 1 13.90 -6.28 27.05
N GLY A 2 12.72 -6.01 26.51
CA GLY A 2 12.41 -6.33 25.11
C GLY A 2 13.22 -5.45 24.16
N GLN A 3 13.66 -5.99 23.02
CA GLN A 3 14.56 -5.32 22.08
C GLN A 3 13.96 -4.07 21.39
N GLY A 4 12.75 -3.62 21.78
CA GLY A 4 12.12 -2.40 21.29
C GLY A 4 12.15 -2.27 19.78
N VAL A 5 12.65 -1.13 19.29
CA VAL A 5 12.80 -0.82 17.86
C VAL A 5 13.73 -1.81 17.13
N MET A 6 14.80 -2.27 17.79
CA MET A 6 15.74 -3.25 17.21
C MET A 6 15.07 -4.62 17.01
N GLY A 7 14.20 -5.03 17.93
CA GLY A 7 13.42 -6.26 17.80
C GLY A 7 12.41 -6.19 16.66
N ALA A 8 11.74 -5.05 16.49
CA ALA A 8 10.82 -4.81 15.37
C ALA A 8 11.55 -4.84 14.01
N ALA A 9 12.75 -4.25 13.94
CA ALA A 9 13.58 -4.29 12.75
C ALA A 9 14.02 -5.72 12.39
N LEU A 10 14.51 -6.49 13.37
CA LEU A 10 14.88 -7.89 13.17
C LEU A 10 13.70 -8.76 12.74
N ALA A 11 12.53 -8.60 13.38
CA ALA A 11 11.31 -9.33 12.99
C ALA A 11 10.89 -9.05 11.54
N THR A 12 10.98 -7.79 11.10
CA THR A 12 10.66 -7.38 9.73
C THR A 12 11.63 -8.02 8.73
N LEU A 13 12.94 -7.96 9.01
CA LEU A 13 13.96 -8.59 8.17
C LEU A 13 13.77 -10.10 8.08
N SER A 14 13.52 -10.77 9.21
CA SER A 14 13.28 -12.22 9.22
C SER A 14 12.03 -12.60 8.40
N THR A 15 10.95 -11.84 8.53
CA THR A 15 9.72 -12.07 7.74
C THR A 15 9.96 -11.89 6.25
N GLN A 16 10.69 -10.83 5.87
CA GLN A 16 11.04 -10.58 4.47
C GLN A 16 11.95 -11.68 3.90
N PHE A 17 12.89 -12.17 4.70
CA PHE A 17 13.79 -13.26 4.32
C PHE A 17 13.02 -14.57 4.07
N ILE A 18 12.10 -14.93 4.98
CA ILE A 18 11.25 -16.11 4.84
C ILE A 18 10.37 -15.98 3.59
N ALA A 19 9.72 -14.84 3.38
CA ALA A 19 8.90 -14.59 2.20
C ALA A 19 9.71 -14.70 0.90
N CYS A 20 10.94 -14.20 0.89
CA CYS A 20 11.86 -14.32 -0.24
C CYS A 20 12.21 -15.79 -0.54
N MET A 21 12.56 -16.57 0.49
CA MET A 21 12.85 -18.01 0.33
C MET A 21 11.65 -18.78 -0.21
N PHE A 22 10.44 -18.52 0.31
CA PHE A 22 9.21 -19.12 -0.21
C PHE A 22 8.95 -18.71 -1.66
N GLY A 23 9.11 -17.43 -2.00
CA GLY A 23 8.96 -16.92 -3.36
C GLY A 23 9.88 -17.60 -4.35
N TYR A 24 11.17 -17.73 -4.01
CA TYR A 24 12.13 -18.49 -4.83
C TYR A 24 11.71 -19.95 -4.98
N GLY A 25 11.31 -20.63 -3.90
CA GLY A 25 10.84 -22.01 -3.94
C GLY A 25 9.62 -22.22 -4.85
N VAL A 26 8.71 -21.25 -4.91
CA VAL A 26 7.55 -21.27 -5.83
C VAL A 26 7.97 -21.04 -7.27
N LEU A 27 8.87 -20.09 -7.55
CA LEU A 27 9.35 -19.80 -8.90
C LEU A 27 10.16 -20.96 -9.50
N PHE A 28 11.03 -21.61 -8.72
CA PHE A 28 11.83 -22.75 -9.21
C PHE A 28 10.98 -24.00 -9.49
N ARG A 29 9.80 -24.13 -8.87
CA ARG A 29 8.90 -25.28 -9.11
C ARG A 29 8.21 -25.26 -10.47
N GLY A 30 8.23 -24.15 -11.22
CA GLY A 30 7.77 -24.09 -12.62
C GLY A 30 6.26 -24.33 -12.87
N LYS A 31 5.44 -24.52 -11.82
CA LYS A 31 4.04 -24.96 -11.96
C LYS A 31 3.05 -23.89 -12.44
N HIS A 32 3.45 -22.62 -12.52
CA HIS A 32 2.56 -21.49 -12.85
C HIS A 32 2.96 -20.72 -14.12
N GLY A 33 3.62 -21.38 -15.07
CA GLY A 33 3.96 -20.79 -16.38
C GLY A 33 5.28 -20.04 -16.45
N VAL A 34 6.02 -19.92 -15.33
CA VAL A 34 7.38 -19.38 -15.28
C VAL A 34 8.28 -20.43 -14.65
N ALA A 35 9.22 -20.98 -15.42
CA ALA A 35 10.25 -21.89 -14.93
C ALA A 35 11.59 -21.17 -15.01
N LEU A 36 12.02 -20.54 -13.91
CA LEU A 36 13.32 -19.90 -13.85
C LEU A 36 14.41 -20.97 -13.97
N ARG A 37 15.18 -20.93 -15.06
CA ARG A 37 16.43 -21.68 -15.16
C ARG A 37 17.56 -20.73 -14.77
N LEU A 38 18.57 -21.24 -14.05
CA LEU A 38 19.76 -20.45 -13.70
C LEU A 38 20.48 -19.89 -14.95
N ALA A 39 20.25 -20.48 -16.13
CA ALA A 39 20.73 -20.01 -17.42
C ALA A 39 20.03 -18.74 -17.95
N ASP A 40 18.87 -18.37 -17.40
CA ASP A 40 18.10 -17.18 -17.80
C ASP A 40 18.58 -15.89 -17.10
N PHE A 41 19.52 -16.00 -16.15
CA PHE A 41 20.18 -14.87 -15.47
C PHE A 41 21.22 -14.15 -16.34
N LYS A 42 20.95 -14.01 -17.64
CA LYS A 42 21.78 -13.21 -18.52
C LYS A 42 21.27 -11.77 -18.49
N PRO A 43 22.12 -10.77 -18.17
CA PRO A 43 21.69 -9.38 -18.12
C PRO A 43 21.28 -8.90 -19.53
N ASP A 44 19.99 -8.70 -19.72
CA ASP A 44 19.43 -8.07 -20.92
C ASP A 44 19.26 -6.56 -20.67
N PHE A 45 20.20 -5.77 -21.18
CA PHE A 45 20.20 -4.32 -21.03
C PHE A 45 18.95 -3.65 -21.61
N ALA A 46 18.31 -4.22 -22.65
CA ALA A 46 17.09 -3.66 -23.22
C ALA A 46 15.91 -3.82 -22.25
N HIS A 47 15.80 -4.96 -21.58
CA HIS A 47 14.77 -5.23 -20.58
C HIS A 47 15.00 -4.43 -19.30
N ILE A 48 16.26 -4.35 -18.84
CA ILE A 48 16.64 -3.52 -17.69
C ILE A 48 16.29 -2.05 -17.95
N LYS A 49 16.63 -1.51 -19.13
CA LYS A 49 16.31 -0.13 -19.50
C LYS A 49 14.80 0.12 -19.53
N ARG A 50 14.01 -0.81 -20.08
CA ARG A 50 12.53 -0.72 -20.06
C ARG A 50 11.96 -0.73 -18.64
N ALA A 51 12.42 -1.65 -17.81
CA ALA A 51 12.01 -1.72 -16.41
C ALA A 51 12.37 -0.43 -15.66
N PHE A 52 13.56 0.12 -15.90
CA PHE A 52 13.99 1.39 -15.31
C PHE A 52 13.12 2.57 -15.79
N LEU A 53 12.79 2.65 -17.09
CA LEU A 53 11.91 3.70 -17.62
C LEU A 53 10.49 3.67 -17.05
N ILE A 54 10.00 2.49 -16.63
CA ILE A 54 8.69 2.35 -15.98
C ILE A 54 8.82 2.62 -14.46
N GLY A 55 9.87 2.11 -13.83
CA GLY A 55 10.09 2.23 -12.39
C GLY A 55 10.51 3.63 -11.96
N PHE A 56 11.25 4.36 -12.78
CA PHE A 56 11.71 5.72 -12.49
C PHE A 56 10.56 6.71 -12.24
N PRO A 57 9.57 6.87 -13.14
CA PRO A 57 8.43 7.77 -12.88
C PRO A 57 7.60 7.33 -11.67
N ALA A 58 7.38 6.02 -11.49
CA ALA A 58 6.67 5.50 -10.31
C ALA A 58 7.42 5.81 -9.00
N SER A 59 8.75 5.76 -9.01
CA SER A 59 9.59 6.09 -7.85
C SER A 59 9.52 7.57 -7.51
N ILE A 60 9.49 8.44 -8.54
CA ILE A 60 9.32 9.89 -8.36
C ILE A 60 7.94 10.19 -7.78
N GLU A 61 6.87 9.58 -8.30
CA GLU A 61 5.52 9.74 -7.76
C GLU A 61 5.46 9.37 -6.27
N GLN A 62 5.99 8.21 -5.90
CA GLN A 62 6.01 7.76 -4.51
C GLN A 62 6.88 8.64 -3.61
N SER A 63 8.01 9.13 -4.12
CA SER A 63 8.88 10.07 -3.39
C SER A 63 8.18 11.41 -3.17
N MET A 64 7.51 11.96 -4.19
CA MET A 64 6.74 13.20 -4.06
C MET A 64 5.59 13.04 -3.05
N ARG A 65 4.91 11.90 -3.06
CA ARG A 65 3.86 11.59 -2.08
C ARG A 65 4.40 11.53 -0.65
N ALA A 66 5.53 10.85 -0.45
CA ALA A 66 6.19 10.76 0.85
C ALA A 66 6.64 12.14 1.36
N LEU A 67 7.23 12.96 0.47
CA LEU A 67 7.60 14.33 0.79
C LEU A 67 6.38 15.19 1.15
N GLY A 68 5.26 15.05 0.43
CA GLY A 68 4.02 15.76 0.74
C GLY A 68 3.50 15.43 2.14
N ILE A 69 3.48 14.14 2.51
CA ILE A 69 3.07 13.70 3.84
C ILE A 69 4.04 14.22 4.91
N MET A 70 5.35 14.21 4.64
CA MET A 70 6.37 14.72 5.56
C MET A 70 6.20 16.22 5.81
N LEU A 71 6.01 17.02 4.76
CA LEU A 71 5.78 18.47 4.87
C LEU A 71 4.48 18.78 5.61
N LEU A 72 3.40 18.05 5.31
CA LEU A 72 2.13 18.19 6.01
C LEU A 72 2.29 17.87 7.51
N THR A 73 2.98 16.78 7.84
CA THR A 73 3.23 16.38 9.24
C THR A 73 4.08 17.43 9.97
N PHE A 74 5.09 18.00 9.31
CA PHE A 74 5.89 19.08 9.85
C PHE A 74 5.07 20.34 10.12
N LEU A 75 4.19 20.72 9.18
CA LEU A 75 3.27 21.84 9.34
C LEU A 75 2.33 21.60 10.52
N ILE A 76 1.72 20.41 10.63
CA ILE A 76 0.84 20.04 11.74
C ILE A 76 1.57 20.07 13.09
N ALA A 77 2.85 19.69 13.12
CA ALA A 77 3.67 19.76 14.33
C ALA A 77 3.79 21.18 14.91
N SER A 78 3.67 22.21 14.08
CA SER A 78 3.68 23.60 14.54
C SER A 78 2.38 24.03 15.26
N PHE A 79 1.27 23.31 15.10
CA PHE A 79 -0.04 23.61 15.70
C PHE A 79 -0.24 22.99 17.10
N GLY A 80 0.81 22.43 17.69
CA GLY A 80 0.79 21.88 19.04
C GLY A 80 0.51 20.38 19.12
N THR A 81 0.76 19.81 20.30
CA THR A 81 0.76 18.35 20.55
C THR A 81 -0.60 17.69 20.34
N ILE A 82 -1.69 18.38 20.70
CA ILE A 82 -3.06 17.87 20.54
C ILE A 82 -3.40 17.68 19.06
N THR A 83 -3.06 18.66 18.20
CA THR A 83 -3.31 18.59 16.75
C THR A 83 -2.51 17.47 16.09
N VAL A 84 -1.27 17.26 16.52
CA VAL A 84 -0.44 16.14 16.07
C VAL A 84 -1.03 14.80 16.49
N ALA A 85 -1.55 14.70 17.71
CA ALA A 85 -2.18 13.48 18.21
C ALA A 85 -3.47 13.14 17.44
N ILE A 86 -4.30 14.15 17.15
CA ILE A 86 -5.49 14.01 16.30
C ILE A 86 -5.10 13.48 14.90
N TYR A 87 -4.14 14.13 14.24
CA TYR A 87 -3.67 13.70 12.93
C TYR A 87 -3.06 12.29 12.96
N GLY A 88 -2.30 11.97 14.01
CA GLY A 88 -1.72 10.64 14.21
C GLY A 88 -2.79 9.55 14.33
N ALA A 89 -3.81 9.76 15.16
CA ALA A 89 -4.90 8.80 15.32
C ALA A 89 -5.68 8.61 14.02
N ALA A 90 -6.08 9.70 13.36
CA ALA A 90 -6.85 9.64 12.13
C ALA A 90 -6.04 9.05 10.95
N SER A 91 -4.76 9.39 10.84
CA SER A 91 -3.88 8.85 9.78
C SER A 91 -3.65 7.34 9.89
N ASN A 92 -3.65 6.77 11.10
CA ASN A 92 -3.59 5.32 11.27
C ASN A 92 -4.85 4.63 10.72
N ILE A 93 -6.03 5.20 10.97
CA ILE A 93 -7.30 4.69 10.42
C ILE A 93 -7.28 4.80 8.89
N LEU A 94 -6.83 5.95 8.37
CA LEU A 94 -6.70 6.17 6.93
C LEU A 94 -5.72 5.19 6.28
N GLN A 95 -4.63 4.81 6.95
CA GLN A 95 -3.66 3.83 6.44
C GLN A 95 -4.30 2.46 6.20
N VAL A 96 -5.21 2.01 7.08
CA VAL A 96 -5.93 0.74 6.88
C VAL A 96 -6.76 0.78 5.60
N VAL A 97 -7.48 1.88 5.36
CA VAL A 97 -8.26 2.09 4.14
C VAL A 97 -7.35 2.17 2.90
N LEU A 98 -6.21 2.86 3.02
CA LEU A 98 -5.23 3.00 1.94
C LEU A 98 -4.61 1.66 1.53
N ILE A 99 -4.28 0.77 2.47
CA ILE A 99 -3.72 -0.55 2.19
C ILE A 99 -4.70 -1.37 1.32
N LEU A 100 -6.00 -1.30 1.62
CA LEU A 100 -7.02 -1.97 0.81
C LEU A 100 -7.10 -1.40 -0.61
N GLY A 101 -7.03 -0.07 -0.74
CA GLY A 101 -6.99 0.59 -2.05
C GLY A 101 -5.76 0.20 -2.88
N ILE A 102 -4.59 0.12 -2.24
CA ILE A 102 -3.35 -0.36 -2.86
C ILE A 102 -3.50 -1.83 -3.29
N GLY A 103 -4.13 -2.67 -2.46
CA GLY A 103 -4.42 -4.07 -2.77
C GLY A 103 -5.26 -4.24 -4.04
N PHE A 104 -6.36 -3.46 -4.16
CA PHE A 104 -7.15 -3.44 -5.39
C PHE A 104 -6.34 -2.98 -6.60
N SER A 105 -5.56 -1.91 -6.46
CA SER A 105 -4.70 -1.39 -7.53
C SER A 105 -3.72 -2.46 -8.05
N MET A 106 -3.02 -3.16 -7.14
CA MET A 106 -2.09 -4.24 -7.51
C MET A 106 -2.79 -5.41 -8.18
N ALA A 107 -3.95 -5.85 -7.66
CA ALA A 107 -4.70 -6.96 -8.21
C ALA A 107 -5.20 -6.64 -9.64
N ILE A 108 -5.80 -5.46 -9.83
CA ILE A 108 -6.29 -5.01 -11.13
C ILE A 108 -5.12 -4.87 -12.11
N SER A 109 -4.03 -4.22 -11.71
CA SER A 109 -2.84 -4.03 -12.55
C SER A 109 -2.24 -5.37 -13.00
N THR A 110 -2.19 -6.36 -12.11
CA THR A 110 -1.69 -7.70 -12.42
C THR A 110 -2.56 -8.40 -13.47
N VAL A 111 -3.88 -8.42 -13.29
CA VAL A 111 -4.80 -9.08 -14.24
C VAL A 111 -4.81 -8.32 -15.58
N VAL A 112 -4.78 -6.99 -15.57
CA VAL A 112 -4.66 -6.17 -16.78
C VAL A 112 -3.35 -6.49 -17.52
N GLY A 113 -2.22 -6.52 -16.81
CA GLY A 113 -0.91 -6.85 -17.37
C GLY A 113 -0.87 -8.24 -18.00
N GLN A 114 -1.47 -9.24 -17.35
CA GLN A 114 -1.61 -10.59 -17.92
C GLN A 114 -2.45 -10.61 -19.19
N ASN A 115 -3.56 -9.85 -19.25
CA ASN A 115 -4.41 -9.80 -20.44
C ASN A 115 -3.74 -9.07 -21.61
N ILE A 116 -3.01 -7.98 -21.34
CA ILE A 116 -2.21 -7.28 -22.35
C ILE A 116 -1.09 -8.21 -22.86
N GLY A 117 -0.39 -8.90 -21.97
CA GLY A 117 0.65 -9.87 -22.33
C GLY A 117 0.12 -11.03 -23.18
N ALA A 118 -1.14 -11.42 -23.01
CA ALA A 118 -1.82 -12.43 -23.82
C ALA A 118 -2.45 -11.88 -25.13
N GLY A 119 -2.25 -10.60 -25.46
CA GLY A 119 -2.82 -9.95 -26.65
C GLY A 119 -4.32 -9.61 -26.54
N ASN A 120 -4.94 -9.85 -25.39
CA ASN A 120 -6.38 -9.67 -25.17
C ASN A 120 -6.72 -8.25 -24.68
N ILE A 121 -6.48 -7.23 -25.51
CA ILE A 121 -6.66 -5.81 -25.15
C ILE A 121 -8.12 -5.49 -24.76
N ASN A 122 -9.10 -6.07 -25.46
CA ASN A 122 -10.52 -5.89 -25.14
C ASN A 122 -10.87 -6.42 -23.73
N ARG A 123 -10.26 -7.53 -23.33
CA ARG A 123 -10.45 -8.09 -21.98
C ARG A 123 -9.73 -7.27 -20.93
N ALA A 124 -8.53 -6.77 -21.24
CA ALA A 124 -7.79 -5.86 -20.36
C ALA A 124 -8.59 -4.59 -20.04
N SER A 125 -9.19 -3.95 -21.05
CA SER A 125 -10.07 -2.78 -20.85
C SER A 125 -11.29 -3.12 -19.98
N ARG A 126 -11.96 -4.25 -20.25
CA ARG A 126 -13.11 -4.69 -19.45
C ARG A 126 -12.73 -4.95 -17.99
N VAL A 127 -11.60 -5.61 -17.74
CA VAL A 127 -11.08 -5.86 -16.39
C VAL A 127 -10.79 -4.55 -15.68
N ALA A 128 -10.17 -3.58 -16.36
CA ALA A 128 -9.88 -2.27 -15.77
C ALA A 128 -11.17 -1.55 -15.34
N VAL A 129 -12.20 -1.53 -16.19
CA VAL A 129 -13.48 -0.88 -15.88
C VAL A 129 -14.23 -1.58 -14.75
N ILE A 130 -14.31 -2.92 -14.78
CA ILE A 130 -14.97 -3.68 -13.70
C ILE A 130 -14.21 -3.52 -12.39
N GLY A 131 -12.89 -3.65 -12.45
CA GLY A 131 -11.99 -3.46 -11.31
C GLY A 131 -12.15 -2.08 -10.69
N ALA A 132 -12.17 -1.02 -11.50
CA ALA A 132 -12.38 0.35 -11.03
C ALA A 132 -13.76 0.55 -10.38
N ARG A 133 -14.82 -0.05 -10.93
CA ARG A 133 -16.16 0.00 -10.30
C ARG A 133 -16.21 -0.75 -8.98
N MET A 134 -15.57 -1.92 -8.91
CA MET A 134 -15.49 -2.73 -7.69
C MET A 134 -14.68 -2.02 -6.61
N SER A 135 -13.51 -1.47 -6.96
CA SER A 135 -12.67 -0.73 -6.02
C SER A 135 -13.38 0.53 -5.54
N PHE A 136 -14.00 1.29 -6.44
CA PHE A 136 -14.80 2.46 -6.08
C PHE A 136 -15.94 2.09 -5.12
N SER A 137 -16.76 1.11 -5.47
CA SER A 137 -17.90 0.69 -4.63
C SER A 137 -17.43 0.21 -3.26
N THR A 138 -16.37 -0.60 -3.20
CA THR A 138 -15.85 -1.15 -1.95
C THR A 138 -15.23 -0.06 -1.07
N LEU A 139 -14.43 0.83 -1.65
CA LEU A 139 -13.81 1.93 -0.92
C LEU A 139 -14.83 2.98 -0.49
N SER A 140 -15.88 3.24 -1.28
CA SER A 140 -16.98 4.13 -0.88
C SER A 140 -17.77 3.56 0.28
N VAL A 141 -18.11 2.28 0.27
CA VAL A 141 -18.79 1.62 1.40
C VAL A 141 -17.90 1.64 2.63
N LEU A 142 -16.61 1.33 2.48
CA LEU A 142 -15.67 1.36 3.59
C LEU A 142 -15.49 2.78 4.15
N GLY A 143 -15.38 3.79 3.29
CA GLY A 143 -15.29 5.19 3.70
C GLY A 143 -16.54 5.65 4.44
N LEU A 144 -17.73 5.26 3.98
CA LEU A 144 -18.98 5.53 4.68
C LEU A 144 -19.04 4.87 6.06
N LEU A 145 -18.57 3.61 6.16
CA LEU A 145 -18.48 2.90 7.44
C LEU A 145 -17.50 3.61 8.38
N VAL A 146 -16.35 4.04 7.90
CA VAL A 146 -15.37 4.80 8.69
C VAL A 146 -15.97 6.11 9.16
N TRP A 147 -16.67 6.85 8.30
CA TRP A 147 -17.34 8.10 8.67
C TRP A 147 -18.40 7.89 9.76
N LEU A 148 -19.27 6.88 9.61
CA LEU A 148 -20.31 6.55 10.60
C LEU A 148 -19.72 6.07 11.94
N THR A 149 -18.58 5.40 11.90
CA THR A 149 -17.93 4.83 13.10
C THR A 149 -16.72 5.67 13.57
N ALA A 150 -16.51 6.86 13.00
CA ALA A 150 -15.33 7.68 13.25
C ALA A 150 -15.08 7.95 14.74
N PRO A 151 -16.09 8.30 15.57
CA PRO A 151 -15.88 8.51 17.01
C PRO A 151 -15.43 7.23 17.72
N VAL A 152 -15.96 6.07 17.33
CA VAL A 152 -15.64 4.77 17.92
C VAL A 152 -14.25 4.30 17.51
N LEU A 153 -13.89 4.48 16.23
CA LEU A 153 -12.57 4.14 15.71
C LEU A 153 -11.49 5.00 16.35
N VAL A 154 -11.72 6.31 16.48
CA VAL A 154 -10.75 7.20 17.13
C VAL A 154 -10.65 6.89 18.63
N ALA A 155 -11.76 6.60 19.32
CA ALA A 155 -11.75 6.17 20.71
C ALA A 155 -11.02 4.83 20.92
N PHE A 156 -11.03 3.92 19.94
CA PHE A 156 -10.26 2.67 20.00
C PHE A 156 -8.74 2.93 19.96
N PHE A 157 -8.29 3.92 19.18
CA PHE A 157 -6.88 4.27 19.08
C PHE A 157 -6.40 5.22 20.19
N VAL A 158 -7.25 6.13 20.67
CA VAL A 158 -6.95 7.10 21.73
C VAL A 158 -8.16 7.23 22.69
N PRO A 159 -8.27 6.34 23.69
CA PRO A 159 -9.42 6.32 24.59
C PRO A 159 -9.43 7.43 25.65
N GLU A 160 -8.30 8.09 25.91
CA GLU A 160 -8.12 8.91 27.12
C GLU A 160 -8.45 10.42 26.95
N ASP A 161 -8.75 10.92 25.74
CA ASP A 161 -8.96 12.37 25.54
C ASP A 161 -10.16 12.72 24.62
N PRO A 162 -11.28 13.23 25.16
CA PRO A 162 -12.47 13.60 24.39
C PRO A 162 -12.22 14.65 23.31
N ALA A 163 -11.24 15.54 23.51
CA ALA A 163 -10.88 16.57 22.53
C ALA A 163 -10.24 15.95 21.27
N ILE A 164 -9.47 14.88 21.44
CA ILE A 164 -8.85 14.14 20.34
C ILE A 164 -9.88 13.33 19.57
N ILE A 165 -10.86 12.74 20.27
CA ILE A 165 -11.95 11.97 19.66
C ILE A 165 -12.81 12.87 18.76
N ALA A 166 -13.21 14.05 19.25
CA ALA A 166 -14.01 15.00 18.47
C ALA A 166 -13.22 15.57 17.27
N GLY A 167 -11.95 15.92 17.46
CA GLY A 167 -11.09 16.42 16.39
C GLY A 167 -10.78 15.36 15.33
N GLY A 168 -10.54 14.11 15.74
CA GLY A 168 -10.30 12.99 14.84
C GLY A 168 -11.54 12.59 14.05
N ALA A 169 -12.72 12.62 14.65
CA ALA A 169 -13.97 12.37 13.96
C ALA A 169 -14.35 13.47 12.94
N HIS A 170 -13.88 14.70 13.14
CA HIS A 170 -14.04 15.78 12.14
C HIS A 170 -13.01 15.67 11.00
N PHE A 171 -11.86 15.03 11.26
CA PHE A 171 -10.83 14.82 10.24
C PHE A 171 -11.17 13.67 9.28
N LEU A 172 -11.81 12.61 9.79
CA LEU A 172 -12.23 11.41 9.05
C LEU A 172 -13.54 11.61 8.29
#